data_AF-A0A4R2CLZ5-F1
#
_entry.id   AF-A0A4R2CLZ5-F1
#
_cell.length_a   1.000
_cell.length_b   1.000
_cell.length_c   1.000
_cell.angle_alpha   90.00
_cell.angle_beta   90.00
_cell.angle_gamma   90.00
#
_symmetry.space_group_name_H-M   'P 1'
#
loop_
_entity.id
_entity.type
_entity.pdbx_description
1 polymer ?
#
loop_
_entity_poly.entity_id
_entity_poly.type
_entity_poly.pdbx_seq_one_letter_code
_entity_poly.pdbx_strand_id
1 'polypeptide(L)'
;MKGARLEFSPREFVEPAVDLRYSPKCPAQMAPALTADTCSEDVARGLRAYDPQVTGSWLQAGVHGRGPGRAVVRGLERLADLGARPENTHDERLRQGTLIFSSLLITAISTIWVTTYLAYGDPVSAAIPGFYQVITVIGLAVLARTRRFATFRNTQLLAFLVLPALLQVSLGGFVASSAMVLWTVFAPLAALALLGIRRSVPWLVAVFVELAALALVDSRLAQSPSALPLGFVVTFLVLNIAGVMVSAYVMLSYFVEQRERAHRDLRAERERSERLLLNVLPEPIAERLKTEPG
;
A
#
# COMPACT_ATOMS: atom_id res chain seq x y z
N MET A 1 -20.71 -60.60 10.85
CA MET A 1 -19.43 -60.36 11.55
C MET A 1 -18.77 -59.12 10.95
N LYS A 2 -18.44 -58.14 11.80
CA LYS A 2 -17.41 -57.07 11.68
C LYS A 2 -17.51 -56.14 10.44
N GLY A 3 -17.78 -54.84 10.53
CA GLY A 3 -17.62 -53.89 11.64
C GLY A 3 -16.15 -53.48 11.79
N ALA A 4 -15.65 -52.60 10.91
CA ALA A 4 -14.33 -51.98 11.03
C ALA A 4 -14.53 -50.47 11.28
N ARG A 5 -14.37 -50.13 12.56
CA ARG A 5 -14.35 -48.80 13.15
C ARG A 5 -12.88 -48.38 13.11
N LEU A 6 -12.53 -47.29 12.42
CA LEU A 6 -11.20 -46.69 12.50
C LEU A 6 -11.27 -45.58 13.56
N GLU A 7 -10.62 -45.81 14.69
CA GLU A 7 -10.41 -44.84 15.76
C GLU A 7 -9.41 -43.77 15.29
N PHE A 8 -9.83 -42.50 15.35
CA PHE A 8 -8.95 -41.35 15.25
C PHE A 8 -8.55 -40.89 16.66
N SER A 9 -7.25 -40.89 16.94
CA SER A 9 -6.65 -40.32 18.16
C SER A 9 -6.55 -38.80 18.04
N PRO A 10 -6.91 -38.01 19.07
CA PRO A 10 -6.89 -36.56 19.00
C PRO A 10 -5.50 -36.03 19.34
N ARG A 11 -4.83 -35.40 18.38
CA ARG A 11 -3.69 -34.52 18.67
C ARG A 11 -4.18 -33.09 18.82
N GLU A 12 -3.75 -32.50 19.93
CA GLU A 12 -4.15 -31.21 20.49
C GLU A 12 -3.96 -30.04 19.52
N PHE A 13 -5.01 -29.21 19.47
CA PHE A 13 -4.94 -27.80 19.10
C PHE A 13 -4.15 -27.04 20.18
N VAL A 14 -3.09 -26.32 19.78
CA VAL A 14 -2.44 -25.32 20.62
C VAL A 14 -2.57 -23.97 19.92
N GLU A 15 -3.33 -23.07 20.54
CA GLU A 15 -3.41 -21.64 20.19
C GLU A 15 -2.04 -20.96 20.36
N PRO A 16 -1.66 -19.98 19.53
CA PRO A 16 -0.61 -19.04 19.91
C PRO A 16 -1.24 -17.91 20.75
N ALA A 17 -1.13 -18.05 22.07
CA ALA A 17 -1.31 -16.93 23.00
C ALA A 17 -0.15 -15.93 22.84
N VAL A 18 -0.50 -14.65 22.70
CA VAL A 18 0.42 -13.51 22.66
C VAL A 18 1.03 -13.32 24.05
N ASP A 19 2.34 -13.57 24.20
CA ASP A 19 3.05 -13.33 25.46
C ASP A 19 3.80 -11.97 25.41
N LEU A 20 3.22 -10.99 26.10
CA LEU A 20 3.82 -9.71 26.45
C LEU A 20 4.72 -9.91 27.68
N ARG A 21 6.03 -10.09 27.49
CA ARG A 21 7.07 -9.76 28.49
C ARG A 21 8.49 -10.01 27.96
N TYR A 22 9.12 -8.96 27.41
CA TYR A 22 10.57 -8.90 27.25
C TYR A 22 11.14 -8.20 28.49
N SER A 23 11.74 -8.96 29.40
CA SER A 23 12.60 -8.45 30.49
C SER A 23 13.83 -9.35 30.59
N PRO A 24 15.05 -8.83 30.45
CA PRO A 24 16.25 -9.66 30.46
C PRO A 24 16.53 -10.16 31.88
N LYS A 25 16.41 -11.47 32.10
CA LYS A 25 16.87 -12.14 33.31
C LYS A 25 18.40 -12.22 33.31
N CYS A 26 18.99 -11.74 34.39
CA CYS A 26 20.35 -12.01 34.83
C CYS A 26 20.54 -13.54 35.05
N PRO A 27 21.64 -14.17 34.61
CA PRO A 27 21.83 -15.61 34.78
C PRO A 27 22.24 -15.93 36.22
N ALA A 28 21.44 -16.70 36.92
CA ALA A 28 21.82 -17.34 38.16
C ALA A 28 22.29 -18.77 37.87
N GLN A 29 23.56 -19.09 38.11
CA GLN A 29 24.01 -20.47 38.41
C GLN A 29 25.20 -20.46 39.38
N MET A 30 24.99 -21.16 40.50
CA MET A 30 25.93 -21.74 41.49
C MET A 30 26.59 -20.84 42.57
N ALA A 31 26.12 -21.09 43.81
CA ALA A 31 26.81 -21.07 45.11
C ALA A 31 27.05 -19.72 45.86
N PRO A 32 27.19 -19.75 47.21
CA PRO A 32 26.35 -18.96 48.11
C PRO A 32 27.03 -17.73 48.74
N ALA A 33 26.18 -16.88 49.35
CA ALA A 33 26.51 -15.91 50.39
C ALA A 33 27.44 -14.75 49.98
N LEU A 34 26.88 -13.72 49.32
CA LEU A 34 27.43 -12.36 49.38
C LEU A 34 26.26 -11.36 49.42
N THR A 35 26.37 -10.43 50.36
CA THR A 35 25.33 -9.51 50.85
C THR A 35 24.99 -8.39 49.86
N ALA A 36 23.78 -7.86 49.98
CA ALA A 36 23.10 -6.94 49.06
C ALA A 36 23.78 -5.59 48.78
N ASP A 37 24.91 -5.28 49.43
CA ASP A 37 25.58 -3.96 49.31
C ASP A 37 26.52 -3.83 48.11
N THR A 38 26.87 -4.92 47.42
CA THR A 38 27.78 -4.87 46.25
C THR A 38 27.08 -4.62 44.91
N CYS A 39 25.75 -4.66 44.86
CA CYS A 39 24.99 -4.46 43.62
C CYS A 39 24.81 -2.97 43.24
N SER A 40 25.10 -2.05 44.16
CA SER A 40 24.91 -0.60 43.96
C SER A 40 26.05 0.06 43.17
N GLU A 41 27.30 -0.39 43.35
CA GLU A 41 28.47 0.27 42.76
C GLU A 41 28.73 -0.09 41.30
N ASP A 42 28.36 -1.29 40.85
CA ASP A 42 28.59 -1.71 39.45
C ASP A 42 27.55 -1.13 38.48
N VAL A 43 26.33 -0.82 38.94
CA VAL A 43 25.34 -0.08 38.13
C VAL A 43 25.79 1.36 37.88
N ALA A 44 26.43 1.99 38.87
CA ALA A 44 26.97 3.35 38.74
C ALA A 44 28.22 3.43 37.83
N ARG A 45 28.94 2.31 37.66
CA ARG A 45 30.07 2.20 36.72
C ARG A 45 29.62 1.87 35.29
N GLY A 46 28.57 1.06 35.12
CA GLY A 46 27.98 0.75 33.81
C GLY A 46 27.32 1.94 33.10
N LEU A 47 26.84 2.94 33.85
CA LEU A 47 26.22 4.15 33.29
C LEU A 47 27.23 5.20 32.77
N ARG A 48 28.54 5.01 32.99
CA ARG A 48 29.59 5.92 32.47
C ARG A 48 30.18 5.51 31.11
N ALA A 49 29.65 4.46 30.48
CA ALA A 49 30.10 3.99 29.16
C ALA A 49 29.05 4.14 28.06
N TYR A 50 28.18 5.16 28.13
CA TYR A 50 27.34 5.55 27.00
C TYR A 50 28.07 6.65 26.21
N ASP A 51 28.83 6.23 25.19
CA ASP A 51 29.37 7.12 24.18
C ASP A 51 28.32 7.33 23.07
N PRO A 52 27.69 8.52 22.97
CA PRO A 52 26.67 8.80 21.97
C PRO A 52 27.23 8.91 20.54
N GLN A 53 28.56 8.89 20.33
CA GLN A 53 29.14 9.00 19.00
C GLN A 53 29.22 7.65 18.25
N VAL A 54 29.29 6.52 18.95
CA VAL A 54 29.46 5.20 18.31
C VAL A 54 28.12 4.64 17.78
N THR A 55 27.01 4.95 18.43
CA THR A 55 25.65 4.52 18.02
C THR A 55 25.02 5.37 16.91
N GLY A 56 25.57 6.56 16.61
CA GLY A 56 25.13 7.39 15.49
C GLY A 56 25.55 6.89 14.11
N SER A 57 26.59 6.03 14.03
CA SER A 57 27.16 5.60 12.74
C SER A 57 26.27 4.61 11.98
N TRP A 58 25.51 3.76 12.68
CA TRP A 58 24.63 2.77 12.04
C TRP A 58 23.34 3.38 11.46
N LEU A 59 22.89 4.51 12.01
CA LEU A 59 21.74 5.28 11.48
C LEU A 59 22.12 6.16 10.28
N GLN A 60 23.37 6.59 10.16
CA GLN A 60 23.86 7.36 9.00
C GLN A 60 24.38 6.46 7.86
N ALA A 61 24.86 5.25 8.14
CA ALA A 61 25.35 4.32 7.13
C ALA A 61 24.26 3.75 6.19
N GLY A 62 22.98 3.84 6.56
CA GLY A 62 21.85 3.40 5.73
C GLY A 62 21.46 4.37 4.58
N VAL A 63 21.97 5.61 4.57
CA VAL A 63 21.47 6.67 3.67
C VAL A 63 22.32 6.83 2.39
N HIS A 64 23.42 6.06 2.25
CA HIS A 64 24.31 6.15 1.08
C HIS A 64 24.35 4.89 0.19
N GLY A 65 23.50 3.90 0.47
CA GLY A 65 23.27 2.80 -0.48
C GLY A 65 22.51 3.30 -1.71
N ARG A 66 22.94 2.90 -2.91
CA ARG A 66 22.15 2.98 -4.15
C ARG A 66 20.95 2.03 -4.07
N GLY A 67 20.01 2.29 -3.17
CA GLY A 67 18.81 1.47 -3.00
C GLY A 67 17.82 1.66 -4.14
N PRO A 68 16.98 0.64 -4.45
CA PRO A 68 15.95 0.71 -5.48
C PRO A 68 15.00 1.92 -5.28
N GLY A 69 14.81 2.37 -4.04
CA GLY A 69 14.01 3.56 -3.71
C GLY A 69 14.47 4.85 -4.41
N ARG A 70 15.78 5.10 -4.55
CA ARG A 70 16.28 6.31 -5.24
C ARG A 70 16.07 6.28 -6.76
N ALA A 71 15.96 5.09 -7.35
CA ALA A 71 15.65 4.94 -8.78
C ALA A 71 14.15 5.14 -9.03
N VAL A 72 13.31 4.59 -8.16
CA VAL A 72 11.85 4.80 -8.18
C VAL A 72 11.51 6.28 -7.99
N VAL A 73 12.12 6.95 -7.01
CA VAL A 73 11.91 8.39 -6.77
C VAL A 73 12.32 9.24 -7.98
N ARG A 74 13.49 8.99 -8.58
CA ARG A 74 13.92 9.70 -9.79
C ARG A 74 13.05 9.42 -11.01
N GLY A 75 12.53 8.19 -11.13
CA GLY A 75 11.56 7.84 -12.16
C GLY A 75 10.24 8.58 -11.97
N LEU A 76 9.73 8.63 -10.73
CA LEU A 76 8.52 9.36 -10.35
C LEU A 76 8.66 10.86 -10.62
N GLU A 77 9.79 11.47 -10.30
CA GLU A 77 10.06 12.89 -10.59
C GLU A 77 9.98 13.18 -12.10
N ARG A 78 10.67 12.37 -12.92
CA ARG A 78 10.61 12.50 -14.39
C ARG A 78 9.21 12.27 -14.96
N LEU A 79 8.44 11.36 -14.38
CA LEU A 79 7.07 11.08 -14.80
C LEU A 79 6.09 12.17 -14.34
N ALA A 80 6.32 12.74 -13.16
CA ALA A 80 5.55 13.88 -12.65
C ALA A 80 5.72 15.12 -13.54
N ASP A 81 6.87 15.27 -14.20
CA ASP A 81 7.12 16.35 -15.15
C ASP A 81 6.28 16.26 -16.44
N LEU A 82 5.87 15.05 -16.86
CA LEU A 82 5.02 14.86 -18.05
C LEU A 82 3.66 15.56 -17.92
N GLY A 83 3.11 15.61 -16.70
CA GLY A 83 1.83 16.25 -16.38
C GLY A 83 1.95 17.64 -15.76
N ALA A 84 3.18 18.12 -15.53
CA ALA A 84 3.42 19.32 -14.75
C ALA A 84 2.91 20.59 -15.45
N ARG A 85 2.09 21.34 -14.73
CA ARG A 85 1.72 22.72 -15.05
C ARG A 85 2.35 23.66 -14.02
N PRO A 86 2.67 24.93 -14.40
CA PRO A 86 3.30 25.89 -13.49
C PRO A 86 2.53 26.11 -12.18
N GLU A 87 1.21 25.89 -12.21
CA GLU A 87 0.31 26.11 -11.08
C GLU A 87 0.21 24.90 -10.14
N ASN A 88 0.77 23.73 -10.51
CA ASN A 88 0.66 22.52 -9.69
C ASN A 88 1.60 22.61 -8.47
N THR A 89 1.06 22.37 -7.28
CA THR A 89 1.86 22.20 -6.07
C THR A 89 2.77 20.97 -6.17
N HIS A 90 3.83 20.92 -5.35
CA HIS A 90 4.75 19.79 -5.36
C HIS A 90 4.03 18.46 -5.06
N ASP A 91 3.12 18.45 -4.08
CA ASP A 91 2.34 17.27 -3.69
C ASP A 91 1.42 16.79 -4.81
N GLU A 92 0.80 17.72 -5.55
CA GLU A 92 -0.05 17.36 -6.68
C GLU A 92 0.80 16.69 -7.78
N ARG A 93 1.99 17.20 -8.07
CA ARG A 93 2.92 16.56 -9.03
C ARG A 93 3.34 15.16 -8.58
N LEU A 94 3.62 14.95 -7.29
CA LEU A 94 3.96 13.63 -6.76
C LEU A 94 2.80 12.64 -6.91
N ARG A 95 1.57 13.05 -6.55
CA ARG A 95 0.36 12.23 -6.73
C ARG A 95 0.13 11.86 -8.19
N GLN A 96 0.34 12.81 -9.10
CA GLN A 96 0.27 12.59 -10.54
C GLN A 96 1.30 11.57 -11.02
N GLY A 97 2.56 11.73 -10.59
CA GLY A 97 3.66 10.81 -10.89
C GLY A 97 3.37 9.39 -10.38
N THR A 98 2.83 9.25 -9.16
CA THR A 98 2.47 7.94 -8.58
C THR A 98 1.44 7.20 -9.43
N LEU A 99 0.39 7.89 -9.92
CA LEU A 99 -0.59 7.26 -10.80
C LEU A 99 0.06 6.85 -12.13
N ILE A 100 0.82 7.74 -12.76
CA ILE A 100 1.49 7.46 -14.04
C ILE A 100 2.43 6.25 -13.92
N PHE A 101 3.24 6.21 -12.86
CA PHE A 101 4.15 5.10 -12.57
C PHE A 101 3.38 3.80 -12.33
N SER A 102 2.32 3.85 -11.52
CA SER A 102 1.48 2.68 -11.25
C SER A 102 0.83 2.16 -12.53
N SER A 103 0.29 3.05 -13.37
CA SER A 103 -0.31 2.67 -14.66
C SER A 103 0.70 2.02 -15.60
N LEU A 104 1.93 2.51 -15.67
CA LEU A 104 3.02 1.91 -16.44
C LEU A 104 3.42 0.53 -15.88
N LEU A 105 3.52 0.40 -14.56
CA LEU A 105 3.82 -0.86 -13.90
C LEU A 105 2.73 -1.91 -14.18
N ILE A 106 1.46 -1.52 -14.04
CA ILE A 106 0.31 -2.38 -14.37
C ILE A 106 0.32 -2.74 -15.85
N THR A 107 0.68 -1.80 -16.74
CA THR A 107 0.82 -2.07 -18.19
C THR A 107 1.87 -3.16 -18.44
N ALA A 108 3.03 -3.08 -17.79
CA ALA A 108 4.07 -4.10 -17.91
C ALA A 108 3.59 -5.45 -17.36
N ILE A 109 3.03 -5.46 -16.15
CA ILE A 109 2.50 -6.65 -15.47
C ILE A 109 1.39 -7.32 -16.30
N SER A 110 0.49 -6.53 -16.91
CA SER A 110 -0.63 -7.04 -17.72
C SER A 110 -0.18 -7.86 -18.94
N THR A 111 1.06 -7.70 -19.40
CA THR A 111 1.65 -8.54 -20.45
C THR A 111 1.64 -10.02 -20.07
N ILE A 112 1.75 -10.35 -18.78
CA ILE A 112 1.63 -11.72 -18.27
C ILE A 112 0.25 -12.29 -18.61
N TRP A 113 -0.83 -11.52 -18.38
CA TRP A 113 -2.19 -11.96 -18.68
C TRP A 113 -2.42 -12.07 -20.19
N VAL A 114 -2.02 -11.06 -20.97
CA VAL A 114 -2.17 -11.06 -22.44
C VAL A 114 -1.49 -12.29 -23.04
N THR A 115 -0.22 -12.51 -22.72
CA THR A 115 0.56 -13.61 -23.30
C THR A 115 0.03 -14.96 -22.86
N THR A 116 -0.36 -15.10 -21.59
CA THR A 116 -0.84 -16.39 -21.09
C THR A 116 -2.21 -16.74 -21.68
N TYR A 117 -3.17 -15.82 -21.75
CA TYR A 117 -4.47 -16.10 -22.37
C TYR A 117 -4.35 -16.40 -23.87
N LEU A 118 -3.46 -15.72 -24.60
CA LEU A 118 -3.16 -16.08 -25.99
C LEU A 118 -2.58 -17.49 -26.12
N ALA A 119 -1.67 -17.87 -25.22
CA ALA A 119 -1.05 -19.20 -25.22
C ALA A 119 -2.06 -20.33 -24.94
N TYR A 120 -3.11 -20.05 -24.16
CA TYR A 120 -4.23 -20.96 -23.91
C TYR A 120 -5.34 -20.90 -24.98
N GLY A 121 -5.18 -20.08 -26.02
CA GLY A 121 -6.13 -19.99 -27.13
C GLY A 121 -7.39 -19.19 -26.81
N ASP A 122 -7.37 -18.30 -25.82
CA ASP A 122 -8.48 -17.38 -25.49
C ASP A 122 -8.14 -15.93 -25.89
N PRO A 123 -8.24 -15.59 -27.19
CA PRO A 123 -7.89 -14.26 -27.69
C PRO A 123 -8.86 -13.17 -27.20
N VAL A 124 -10.10 -13.52 -26.88
CA VAL A 124 -11.10 -12.56 -26.38
C VAL A 124 -10.70 -12.10 -24.99
N SER A 125 -10.38 -13.03 -24.08
CA SER A 125 -9.90 -12.69 -22.74
C SER A 125 -8.54 -11.99 -22.78
N ALA A 126 -7.65 -12.35 -23.72
CA ALA A 126 -6.38 -11.66 -23.90
C ALA A 126 -6.51 -10.21 -24.38
N ALA A 127 -7.51 -9.93 -25.23
CA ALA A 127 -7.73 -8.59 -25.77
C ALA A 127 -8.09 -7.57 -24.69
N ILE A 128 -8.70 -7.99 -23.57
CA ILE A 128 -9.16 -7.08 -22.51
C ILE A 128 -7.99 -6.42 -21.76
N PRO A 129 -7.01 -7.17 -21.20
CA PRO A 129 -5.79 -6.56 -20.67
C PRO A 129 -4.96 -5.85 -21.75
N GLY A 130 -4.95 -6.35 -22.99
CA GLY A 130 -4.30 -5.66 -24.11
C GLY A 130 -4.90 -4.28 -24.38
N PHE A 131 -6.23 -4.16 -24.27
CA PHE A 131 -6.93 -2.90 -24.41
C PHE A 131 -6.56 -1.91 -23.30
N TYR A 132 -6.35 -2.38 -22.06
CA TYR A 132 -5.79 -1.54 -20.99
C TYR A 132 -4.43 -0.95 -21.36
N GLN A 133 -3.54 -1.75 -21.96
CA GLN A 133 -2.22 -1.29 -22.39
C GLN A 133 -2.36 -0.18 -23.44
N VAL A 134 -3.25 -0.37 -24.43
CA VAL A 134 -3.53 0.64 -25.48
C VAL A 134 -4.12 1.91 -24.87
N ILE A 135 -5.13 1.81 -24.01
CA ILE A 135 -5.72 2.95 -23.29
C ILE A 135 -4.65 3.73 -22.54
N THR A 136 -3.74 3.03 -21.86
CA THR A 136 -2.70 3.66 -21.06
C THR A 136 -1.67 4.37 -21.93
N VAL A 137 -1.17 3.75 -22.99
CA VAL A 137 -0.23 4.38 -23.92
C VAL A 137 -0.83 5.61 -24.61
N ILE A 138 -2.06 5.49 -25.13
CA ILE A 138 -2.76 6.61 -25.75
C ILE A 138 -3.02 7.72 -24.71
N GLY A 139 -3.48 7.34 -23.52
CA GLY A 139 -3.74 8.26 -22.42
C GLY A 139 -2.49 9.04 -22.01
N LEU A 140 -1.33 8.39 -21.95
CA LEU A 140 -0.05 9.04 -21.66
C LEU A 140 0.39 9.98 -22.79
N ALA A 141 0.21 9.59 -24.06
CA ALA A 141 0.50 10.46 -25.20
C ALA A 141 -0.40 11.71 -25.20
N VAL A 142 -1.69 11.55 -24.90
CA VAL A 142 -2.65 12.66 -24.75
C VAL A 142 -2.30 13.52 -23.53
N LEU A 143 -1.89 12.91 -22.42
CA LEU A 143 -1.44 13.63 -21.23
C LEU A 143 -0.19 14.47 -21.54
N ALA A 144 0.81 13.92 -22.22
CA ALA A 144 2.03 14.63 -22.59
C ALA A 144 1.74 15.85 -23.49
N ARG A 145 0.74 15.76 -24.39
CA ARG A 145 0.35 16.87 -25.27
C ARG A 145 -0.55 17.90 -24.60
N THR A 146 -1.55 17.47 -23.84
CA THR A 146 -2.60 18.38 -23.29
C THR A 146 -2.31 18.84 -21.86
N ARG A 147 -1.42 18.13 -21.16
CA ARG A 147 -1.17 18.22 -19.72
C ARG A 147 -2.43 18.18 -18.86
N ARG A 148 -3.51 17.57 -19.36
CA ARG A 148 -4.80 17.45 -18.66
C ARG A 148 -4.83 16.17 -17.82
N PHE A 149 -4.22 16.22 -16.63
CA PHE A 149 -4.15 15.05 -15.74
C PHE A 149 -5.52 14.48 -15.37
N ALA A 150 -6.53 15.34 -15.18
CA ALA A 150 -7.87 14.90 -14.82
C ALA A 150 -8.48 13.92 -15.84
N THR A 151 -8.23 14.12 -17.14
CA THR A 151 -8.70 13.20 -18.19
C THR A 151 -8.01 11.85 -18.07
N PHE A 152 -6.68 11.83 -17.97
CA PHE A 152 -5.92 10.59 -17.79
C PHE A 152 -6.35 9.82 -16.54
N ARG A 153 -6.45 10.51 -15.39
CA ARG A 153 -6.94 9.93 -14.13
C ARG A 153 -8.30 9.28 -14.30
N ASN A 154 -9.28 10.02 -14.84
CA ASN A 154 -10.65 9.50 -14.94
C ASN A 154 -10.72 8.29 -15.87
N THR A 155 -9.98 8.30 -16.99
CA THR A 155 -9.88 7.15 -17.89
C THR A 155 -9.26 5.93 -17.19
N GLN A 156 -8.20 6.13 -16.39
CA GLN A 156 -7.56 5.03 -15.64
C GLN A 156 -8.47 4.46 -14.55
N LEU A 157 -9.18 5.30 -13.79
CA LEU A 157 -10.14 4.86 -12.79
C LEU A 157 -11.28 4.04 -13.42
N LEU A 158 -11.80 4.49 -14.57
CA LEU A 158 -12.80 3.71 -15.33
C LEU A 158 -12.23 2.39 -15.84
N ALA A 159 -10.99 2.38 -16.33
CA ALA A 159 -10.34 1.17 -16.82
C ALA A 159 -10.13 0.15 -15.67
N PHE A 160 -9.71 0.59 -14.48
CA PHE A 160 -9.57 -0.26 -13.30
C PHE A 160 -10.89 -0.81 -12.78
N LEU A 161 -12.00 -0.09 -12.98
CA LEU A 161 -13.33 -0.57 -12.63
C LEU A 161 -13.83 -1.58 -13.66
N VAL A 162 -13.93 -1.17 -14.92
CA VAL A 162 -14.68 -1.92 -15.95
C VAL A 162 -13.91 -3.11 -16.51
N LEU A 163 -12.60 -2.98 -16.77
CA LEU A 163 -11.86 -4.03 -17.49
C LEU A 163 -11.72 -5.35 -16.71
N PRO A 164 -11.45 -5.35 -15.39
CA PRO A 164 -11.42 -6.59 -14.62
C PRO A 164 -12.79 -7.30 -14.61
N ALA A 165 -13.89 -6.55 -14.57
CA ALA A 165 -15.23 -7.12 -14.65
C ALA A 165 -15.53 -7.72 -16.03
N LEU A 166 -15.17 -7.02 -17.11
CA LEU A 166 -15.30 -7.57 -18.46
C LEU A 166 -14.48 -8.85 -18.64
N LEU A 167 -13.26 -8.87 -18.11
CA LEU A 167 -12.40 -10.06 -18.14
C LEU A 167 -12.98 -11.20 -17.32
N GLN A 168 -13.62 -10.90 -16.18
CA GLN A 168 -14.31 -11.91 -15.39
C GLN A 168 -15.50 -12.52 -16.15
N VAL A 169 -16.26 -11.68 -16.86
CA VAL A 169 -17.37 -12.14 -17.69
C VAL A 169 -16.87 -13.00 -18.84
N SER A 170 -15.79 -12.58 -19.54
CA SER A 170 -15.26 -13.32 -20.69
C SER A 170 -14.73 -14.71 -20.31
N LEU A 171 -14.19 -14.86 -19.10
CA LEU A 171 -13.65 -16.12 -18.59
C LEU A 171 -14.72 -17.07 -18.05
N GLY A 172 -15.95 -16.59 -17.85
CA GLY A 172 -17.08 -17.43 -17.41
C GLY A 172 -17.31 -17.46 -15.90
N GLY A 173 -17.05 -16.34 -15.20
CA GLY A 173 -17.48 -16.16 -13.81
C GLY A 173 -16.34 -16.06 -12.79
N PHE A 174 -16.68 -16.05 -11.50
CA PHE A 174 -15.70 -15.80 -10.41
C PHE A 174 -14.60 -16.87 -10.36
N VAL A 175 -14.97 -18.14 -10.47
CA VAL A 175 -14.01 -19.25 -10.34
C VAL A 175 -13.10 -19.31 -11.56
N ALA A 176 -13.67 -19.33 -12.78
CA ALA A 176 -12.90 -19.45 -14.01
C ALA A 176 -11.97 -18.26 -14.26
N SER A 177 -12.35 -17.06 -13.78
CA SER A 177 -11.51 -15.86 -13.84
C SER A 177 -10.50 -15.72 -12.70
N SER A 178 -10.43 -16.68 -11.78
CA SER A 178 -9.57 -16.58 -10.60
C SER A 178 -9.84 -15.33 -9.75
N ALA A 179 -11.12 -14.97 -9.59
CA ALA A 179 -11.59 -13.78 -8.90
C ALA A 179 -10.99 -12.47 -9.44
N MET A 180 -10.95 -12.32 -10.77
CA MET A 180 -10.36 -11.15 -11.43
C MET A 180 -10.97 -9.81 -10.96
N VAL A 181 -12.26 -9.80 -10.59
CA VAL A 181 -12.96 -8.62 -10.05
C VAL A 181 -12.26 -8.02 -8.82
N LEU A 182 -11.42 -8.75 -8.08
CA LEU A 182 -10.70 -8.20 -6.93
C LEU A 182 -9.86 -6.97 -7.31
N TRP A 183 -9.36 -6.90 -8.54
CA TRP A 183 -8.59 -5.76 -9.03
C TRP A 183 -9.39 -4.45 -9.12
N THR A 184 -10.72 -4.52 -9.14
CA THR A 184 -11.59 -3.32 -9.16
C THR A 184 -11.43 -2.44 -7.93
N VAL A 185 -10.94 -2.98 -6.81
CA VAL A 185 -10.63 -2.24 -5.58
C VAL A 185 -9.61 -1.11 -5.81
N PHE A 186 -8.79 -1.19 -6.86
CA PHE A 186 -7.89 -0.11 -7.23
C PHE A 186 -8.62 1.18 -7.57
N ALA A 187 -9.80 1.11 -8.19
CA ALA A 187 -10.54 2.30 -8.58
C ALA A 187 -10.91 3.18 -7.37
N PRO A 188 -11.59 2.68 -6.31
CA PRO A 188 -11.88 3.49 -5.14
C PRO A 188 -10.64 3.88 -4.34
N LEU A 189 -9.60 3.03 -4.26
CA LEU A 189 -8.35 3.36 -3.56
C LEU A 189 -7.58 4.48 -4.25
N ALA A 190 -7.43 4.41 -5.58
CA ALA A 190 -6.79 5.46 -6.36
C ALA A 190 -7.64 6.74 -6.37
N ALA A 191 -8.97 6.63 -6.44
CA ALA A 191 -9.87 7.77 -6.29
C ALA A 191 -9.72 8.43 -4.91
N LEU A 192 -9.62 7.63 -3.85
CA LEU A 192 -9.39 8.13 -2.48
C LEU A 192 -8.06 8.89 -2.40
N ALA A 193 -7.01 8.39 -3.06
CA ALA A 193 -5.68 8.99 -3.04
C ALA A 193 -5.60 10.32 -3.82
N LEU A 194 -6.34 10.41 -4.91
CA LEU A 194 -6.21 11.50 -5.89
C LEU A 194 -7.34 12.53 -5.83
N LEU A 195 -8.53 12.13 -5.39
CA LEU A 195 -9.74 12.97 -5.36
C LEU A 195 -10.25 13.24 -3.93
N GLY A 196 -9.73 12.50 -2.94
CA GLY A 196 -10.16 12.55 -1.55
C GLY A 196 -11.43 11.75 -1.27
N ILE A 197 -11.78 11.63 0.02
CA ILE A 197 -12.81 10.74 0.55
C ILE A 197 -14.19 10.96 -0.11
N ARG A 198 -14.67 12.22 -0.17
CA ARG A 198 -16.03 12.50 -0.68
C ARG A 198 -16.24 12.05 -2.13
N ARG A 199 -15.20 12.17 -2.96
CA ARG A 199 -15.24 11.82 -4.37
C ARG A 199 -14.90 10.35 -4.63
N SER A 200 -14.36 9.61 -3.66
CA SER A 200 -14.09 8.18 -3.80
C SER A 200 -15.30 7.30 -3.48
N VAL A 201 -16.24 7.78 -2.66
CA VAL A 201 -17.45 7.01 -2.28
C VAL A 201 -18.25 6.51 -3.50
N PRO A 202 -18.53 7.31 -4.55
CA PRO A 202 -19.23 6.80 -5.73
C PRO A 202 -18.50 5.65 -6.42
N TRP A 203 -17.16 5.66 -6.45
CA TRP A 203 -16.36 4.58 -7.03
C TRP A 203 -16.46 3.30 -6.19
N LEU A 204 -16.48 3.44 -4.87
CA LEU A 204 -16.66 2.30 -3.98
C LEU A 204 -18.05 1.68 -4.14
N VAL A 205 -19.10 2.51 -4.22
CA VAL A 205 -20.46 2.06 -4.50
C VAL A 205 -20.53 1.38 -5.87
N ALA A 206 -19.87 1.93 -6.89
CA ALA A 206 -19.82 1.33 -8.22
C ALA A 206 -19.20 -0.08 -8.20
N VAL A 207 -18.11 -0.29 -7.46
CA VAL A 207 -17.52 -1.63 -7.26
C VAL A 207 -18.52 -2.60 -6.62
N PHE A 208 -19.26 -2.17 -5.60
CA PHE A 208 -20.27 -3.04 -4.96
C PHE A 208 -21.44 -3.37 -5.88
N VAL A 209 -21.91 -2.39 -6.66
CA VAL A 209 -22.97 -2.59 -7.66
C VAL A 209 -22.50 -3.56 -8.74
N GLU A 210 -21.27 -3.38 -9.24
CA GLU A 210 -20.64 -4.27 -10.21
C GLU A 210 -20.48 -5.68 -9.66
N LEU A 211 -20.01 -5.83 -8.42
CA LEU A 211 -19.88 -7.14 -7.76
C LEU A 211 -21.24 -7.85 -7.63
N ALA A 212 -22.29 -7.13 -7.22
CA ALA A 212 -23.64 -7.68 -7.12
C ALA A 212 -24.20 -8.08 -8.50
N ALA A 213 -23.96 -7.25 -9.53
CA ALA A 213 -24.36 -7.56 -10.90
C ALA A 213 -23.65 -8.82 -11.43
N LEU A 214 -22.35 -8.94 -11.21
CA LEU A 214 -21.55 -10.12 -11.57
C LEU A 214 -22.05 -11.37 -10.83
N ALA A 215 -22.35 -11.28 -9.54
CA ALA A 215 -22.90 -12.37 -8.75
C ALA A 215 -24.26 -12.86 -9.28
N LEU A 216 -25.12 -11.95 -9.72
CA LEU A 216 -26.43 -12.31 -10.26
C LEU A 216 -26.32 -13.08 -11.59
N VAL A 217 -25.35 -12.74 -12.43
CA VAL A 217 -25.16 -13.39 -13.73
C VAL A 217 -24.22 -14.60 -13.70
N ASP A 218 -23.49 -14.81 -12.60
CA ASP A 218 -22.44 -15.85 -12.48
C ASP A 218 -22.96 -17.25 -12.82
N SER A 219 -24.13 -17.61 -12.31
CA SER A 219 -24.76 -18.92 -12.60
C SER A 219 -25.01 -19.20 -14.08
N ARG A 220 -25.16 -18.15 -14.91
CA ARG A 220 -25.28 -18.26 -16.37
C ARG A 220 -23.92 -18.32 -17.04
N LEU A 221 -22.97 -17.52 -16.57
CA LEU A 221 -21.60 -17.48 -17.09
C LEU A 221 -20.86 -18.81 -16.85
N ALA A 222 -21.07 -19.41 -15.68
CA ALA A 222 -20.44 -20.67 -15.28
C ALA A 222 -20.92 -21.89 -16.09
N GLN A 223 -21.93 -21.75 -16.95
CA GLN A 223 -22.41 -22.81 -17.84
C GLN A 223 -21.49 -23.03 -19.04
N SER A 224 -20.69 -22.03 -19.41
CA SER A 224 -19.75 -22.10 -20.54
C SER A 224 -18.45 -21.40 -20.16
N PRO A 225 -17.69 -21.95 -19.19
CA PRO A 225 -16.44 -21.35 -18.75
C PRO A 225 -15.35 -21.50 -19.81
N SER A 226 -14.39 -20.58 -19.82
CA SER A 226 -13.19 -20.77 -20.64
C SER A 226 -12.49 -22.07 -20.24
N ALA A 227 -11.97 -22.80 -21.24
CA ALA A 227 -11.35 -24.11 -21.06
C ALA A 227 -9.92 -24.00 -20.47
N LEU A 228 -9.81 -23.42 -19.26
CA LEU A 228 -8.55 -23.25 -18.55
C LEU A 228 -8.30 -24.41 -17.58
N PRO A 229 -7.07 -24.96 -17.51
CA PRO A 229 -6.76 -26.02 -16.55
C PRO A 229 -6.94 -25.57 -15.10
N LEU A 230 -7.34 -26.48 -14.21
CA LEU A 230 -7.50 -26.17 -12.78
C LEU A 230 -6.23 -25.58 -12.15
N GLY A 231 -5.05 -26.09 -12.53
CA GLY A 231 -3.77 -25.56 -12.05
C GLY A 231 -3.58 -24.08 -12.39
N PHE A 232 -3.97 -23.67 -13.61
CA PHE A 232 -3.96 -22.26 -14.01
C PHE A 232 -4.87 -21.42 -13.12
N VAL A 233 -6.11 -21.87 -12.93
CA VAL A 233 -7.12 -21.16 -12.13
C VAL A 233 -6.64 -20.94 -10.70
N VAL A 234 -6.08 -21.98 -10.05
CA VAL A 234 -5.58 -21.89 -8.67
C VAL A 234 -4.35 -20.98 -8.58
N THR A 235 -3.39 -21.13 -9.50
CA THR A 235 -2.18 -20.28 -9.51
C THR A 235 -2.53 -18.81 -9.71
N PHE A 236 -3.42 -18.49 -10.65
CA PHE A 236 -3.87 -17.12 -10.90
C PHE A 236 -4.71 -16.57 -9.74
N LEU A 237 -5.45 -17.43 -9.02
CA LEU A 237 -6.20 -17.00 -7.85
C LEU A 237 -5.26 -16.55 -6.72
N VAL A 238 -4.23 -17.36 -6.43
CA VAL A 238 -3.19 -16.99 -5.46
C VAL A 238 -2.47 -15.72 -5.89
N LEU A 239 -2.13 -15.60 -7.18
CA LEU A 239 -1.49 -14.40 -7.74
C LEU A 239 -2.38 -13.15 -7.58
N ASN A 240 -3.68 -13.24 -7.88
CA ASN A 240 -4.62 -12.13 -7.78
C ASN A 240 -4.78 -11.68 -6.32
N ILE A 241 -4.97 -12.63 -5.39
CA ILE A 241 -5.09 -12.32 -3.96
C ILE A 241 -3.80 -11.66 -3.45
N ALA A 242 -2.63 -12.25 -3.74
CA ALA A 242 -1.33 -11.70 -3.36
C ALA A 242 -1.11 -10.31 -3.96
N GLY A 243 -1.41 -10.13 -5.25
CA GLY A 243 -1.26 -8.87 -5.97
C GLY A 243 -2.12 -7.77 -5.36
N VAL A 244 -3.38 -8.05 -5.04
CA VAL A 244 -4.28 -7.09 -4.40
C VAL A 244 -3.83 -6.77 -2.98
N MET A 245 -3.41 -7.76 -2.18
CA MET A 245 -2.90 -7.52 -0.82
C MET A 245 -1.65 -6.64 -0.83
N VAL A 246 -0.66 -6.95 -1.67
CA VAL A 246 0.57 -6.15 -1.81
C VAL A 246 0.23 -4.73 -2.23
N SER A 247 -0.68 -4.58 -3.18
CA SER A 247 -1.06 -3.27 -3.71
C SER A 247 -1.82 -2.43 -2.69
N ALA A 248 -2.75 -3.04 -1.95
CA ALA A 248 -3.46 -2.39 -0.85
C ALA A 248 -2.48 -1.96 0.26
N TYR A 249 -1.51 -2.82 0.60
CA TYR A 249 -0.46 -2.50 1.57
C TYR A 249 0.36 -1.29 1.10
N VAL A 250 0.89 -1.32 -0.12
CA VAL A 250 1.68 -0.21 -0.69
C VAL A 250 0.89 1.09 -0.72
N MET A 251 -0.37 1.04 -1.15
CA MET A 251 -1.24 2.21 -1.18
C MET A 251 -1.48 2.77 0.23
N LEU A 252 -1.75 1.90 1.21
CA LEU A 252 -1.93 2.30 2.60
C LEU A 252 -0.64 2.88 3.19
N SER A 253 0.52 2.26 2.96
CA SER A 253 1.82 2.78 3.37
C SER A 253 2.06 4.17 2.81
N TYR A 254 1.72 4.40 1.54
CA TYR A 254 1.76 5.73 0.93
C TYR A 254 0.87 6.72 1.68
N PHE A 255 -0.39 6.37 1.98
CA PHE A 255 -1.28 7.24 2.74
C PHE A 255 -0.78 7.57 4.15
N VAL A 256 -0.24 6.57 4.85
CA VAL A 256 0.34 6.76 6.18
C VAL A 256 1.51 7.73 6.10
N GLU A 257 2.39 7.57 5.13
CA GLU A 257 3.54 8.46 4.96
C GLU A 257 3.11 9.88 4.58
N GLN A 258 2.11 10.03 3.70
CA GLN A 258 1.55 11.34 3.34
C GLN A 258 0.96 12.05 4.56
N ARG A 259 0.21 11.32 5.40
CA ARG A 259 -0.35 11.87 6.63
C ARG A 259 0.74 12.32 7.60
N GLU A 260 1.81 11.54 7.74
CA GLU A 260 2.93 11.87 8.63
C GLU A 260 3.71 13.11 8.12
N ARG A 261 3.86 13.27 6.80
CA ARG A 261 4.45 14.49 6.22
C ARG A 261 3.60 15.72 6.53
N ALA A 262 2.30 15.64 6.28
CA ALA A 262 1.37 16.73 6.57
C ALA A 262 1.38 17.12 8.07
N HIS A 263 1.43 16.15 8.98
CA HIS A 263 1.55 16.43 10.42
C HIS A 263 2.88 17.09 10.80
N ARG A 264 3.99 16.69 10.17
CA ARG A 264 5.32 17.29 10.40
C ARG A 264 5.38 18.74 9.92
N ASP A 265 4.84 19.03 8.74
CA ASP A 265 4.83 20.38 8.19
C ASP A 265 4.00 21.34 9.06
N LEU A 266 2.82 20.88 9.52
CA LEU A 266 1.99 21.64 10.47
C LEU A 266 2.70 21.93 11.79
N ARG A 267 3.49 20.98 12.31
CA ARG A 267 4.28 21.20 13.53
C ARG A 267 5.39 22.23 13.30
N ALA A 268 6.10 22.14 12.19
CA ALA A 268 7.17 23.08 11.86
C ALA A 268 6.65 24.51 11.68
N GLU A 269 5.48 24.70 11.03
CA GLU A 269 4.85 26.03 10.94
C GLU A 269 4.41 26.56 12.31
N ARG A 270 3.87 25.69 13.16
CA ARG A 270 3.46 26.07 14.53
C ARG A 270 4.65 26.51 15.37
N GLU A 271 5.74 25.76 15.38
CA GLU A 271 6.99 26.12 16.07
C GLU A 271 7.56 27.44 15.55
N ARG A 272 7.50 27.67 14.23
CA ARG A 272 7.94 28.94 13.62
C ARG A 272 7.07 30.11 14.06
N SER A 273 5.75 29.92 14.14
CA SER A 273 4.80 30.92 14.62
C SER A 273 5.02 31.25 16.11
N GLU A 274 5.16 30.24 16.96
CA GLU A 274 5.43 30.40 18.40
C GLU A 274 6.76 31.13 18.63
N ARG A 275 7.81 30.80 17.87
CA ARG A 275 9.10 31.50 17.92
C ARG A 275 9.01 32.96 17.48
N LEU A 276 8.21 33.28 16.47
CA LEU A 276 8.02 34.67 16.01
C LEU A 276 7.20 35.49 17.02
N LEU A 277 6.23 34.89 17.70
CA LEU A 277 5.47 35.54 18.76
C LEU A 277 6.37 35.91 19.96
N LEU A 278 7.29 35.02 20.35
CA LEU A 278 8.25 35.28 21.43
C LEU A 278 9.33 36.32 21.06
N ASN A 279 9.59 36.52 19.76
CA ASN A 279 10.49 37.58 19.29
C ASN A 279 9.85 38.98 19.27
N VAL A 280 8.51 39.08 19.19
CA VAL A 280 7.79 40.37 19.14
C VAL A 280 7.33 40.82 20.53
N LEU A 281 7.12 39.88 21.46
CA LEU A 281 6.81 40.14 22.86
C LEU A 281 7.87 39.46 23.73
N PRO A 282 8.77 40.21 24.41
CA PRO A 282 9.69 39.63 25.38
C PRO A 282 8.94 38.71 26.34
N GLU A 283 9.47 37.50 26.60
CA GLU A 283 8.88 36.47 27.49
C GLU A 283 8.19 37.02 28.76
N PRO A 284 8.73 38.03 29.47
CA PRO A 284 8.09 38.59 30.66
C PRO A 284 6.70 39.22 30.42
N ILE A 285 6.41 39.70 29.20
CA ILE A 285 5.13 40.36 28.85
C ILE A 285 4.10 39.32 28.39
N ALA A 286 4.54 38.27 27.67
CA ALA A 286 3.67 37.18 27.22
C ALA A 286 3.18 36.29 28.38
N GLU A 287 3.99 36.09 29.42
CA GLU A 287 3.56 35.41 30.64
C GLU A 287 2.55 36.24 31.45
N ARG A 288 2.77 37.56 31.59
CA ARG A 288 1.86 38.45 32.34
C ARG A 288 0.45 38.52 31.74
N LEU A 289 0.32 38.47 30.41
CA LEU A 289 -0.98 38.44 29.70
C LEU A 289 -1.73 37.11 29.80
N LYS A 290 -1.05 36.00 30.12
CA LYS A 290 -1.70 34.70 30.37
C LYS A 290 -2.22 34.57 31.80
N THR A 291 -1.60 35.26 32.76
CA THR A 291 -1.96 35.21 34.17
C THR A 291 -3.05 36.19 34.58
N GLU A 292 -3.26 37.27 33.82
CA GLU A 292 -4.35 38.23 34.04
C GLU A 292 -5.22 38.33 32.78
N PRO A 293 -6.24 37.46 32.63
CA PRO A 293 -7.32 37.74 31.70
C PRO A 293 -8.15 38.87 32.33
N GLY A 294 -8.00 40.08 31.81
CA GLY A 294 -8.87 41.21 32.15
C GLY A 294 -10.32 40.95 31.81
#